data_AF-A0A1J3I3W4-F1
#
_entry.id   AF-A0A1J3I3W4-F1
#
_cell.length_a   1.000
_cell.length_b   1.000
_cell.length_c   1.000
_cell.angle_alpha   90.00
_cell.angle_beta   90.00
_cell.angle_gamma   90.00
#
_symmetry.space_group_name_H-M   'P 1'
#
loop_
_entity.id
_entity.type
_entity.pdbx_description
1 polymer ?
#
loop_
_entity_poly.entity_id
_entity_poly.type
_entity_poly.pdbx_seq_one_letter_code
_entity_poly.pdbx_strand_id
1 'polypeptide(L)'
;GRRDLAKDAVDLFFQMIKSSDDVIPNSVTMVCVISACAKLEDLETCEKVYAFIRNSGVEVNDLMVSALVDMYMKCNGDDTAK
;
A
#
# COMPACT_ATOMS: atom_id res chain seq x y z
N GLY A 1 7.42 -17.98 0.65
CA GLY A 1 7.51 -17.49 -0.74
C GLY A 1 7.52 -15.96 -0.76
N ARG A 2 7.87 -15.31 -1.89
CA ARG A 2 7.89 -13.82 -1.96
C ARG A 2 6.53 -13.15 -1.74
N ARG A 3 5.41 -13.86 -1.94
CA ARG A 3 4.05 -13.39 -1.62
C ARG A 3 3.75 -13.40 -0.11
N ASP A 4 4.23 -14.41 0.63
CA ASP A 4 4.03 -14.48 2.09
C ASP A 4 4.68 -13.28 2.78
N LEU A 5 5.90 -12.92 2.37
CA LEU A 5 6.59 -11.72 2.87
C LEU A 5 5.85 -10.41 2.55
N ALA A 6 5.16 -10.36 1.40
CA ALA A 6 4.36 -9.19 1.05
C ALA A 6 3.12 -9.09 1.96
N LYS A 7 2.50 -10.23 2.27
CA LYS A 7 1.38 -10.29 3.22
C LYS A 7 1.83 -9.88 4.62
N ASP A 8 2.93 -10.43 5.10
CA ASP A 8 3.49 -10.09 6.42
C ASP A 8 3.82 -8.59 6.51
N ALA A 9 4.38 -8.00 5.46
CA ALA A 9 4.68 -6.57 5.43
C ALA A 9 3.42 -5.70 5.55
N VAL A 10 2.34 -6.07 4.86
CA VAL A 10 1.04 -5.38 4.94
C VAL A 10 0.41 -5.58 6.32
N ASP A 11 0.44 -6.78 6.87
CA ASP A 11 -0.13 -7.08 8.19
C ASP A 11 0.61 -6.32 9.30
N LEU A 12 1.94 -6.25 9.24
CA LEU A 12 2.75 -5.46 10.16
C LEU A 12 2.46 -3.97 10.03
N PHE A 13 2.22 -3.47 8.83
CA PHE A 13 1.81 -2.08 8.61
C PHE A 13 0.45 -1.80 9.27
N PHE A 14 -0.55 -2.66 9.07
CA PHE A 14 -1.86 -2.49 9.71
C PHE A 14 -1.78 -2.60 11.24
N GLN A 15 -0.90 -3.46 11.77
CA GLN A 15 -0.62 -3.52 13.20
C GLN A 15 0.02 -2.22 13.71
N MET A 16 0.99 -1.67 12.98
CA MET A 16 1.66 -0.42 13.33
C MET A 16 0.66 0.75 13.46
N ILE A 17 -0.22 0.92 12.48
CA ILE A 17 -1.20 2.03 12.49
C ILE A 17 -2.33 1.82 13.50
N LYS A 18 -2.60 0.56 13.90
CA LYS A 18 -3.63 0.24 14.90
C LYS A 18 -3.12 0.41 16.34
N SER A 19 -1.82 0.23 16.56
CA SER A 19 -1.23 0.17 17.90
C SER A 19 -0.95 1.54 18.51
N SER A 20 -0.87 2.59 17.69
CA SER A 20 -0.46 3.92 18.13
C SER A 20 -1.14 5.01 17.30
N ASP A 21 -1.87 5.91 17.95
CA ASP A 21 -2.52 7.06 17.29
C ASP A 21 -1.50 8.07 16.72
N ASP A 22 -0.27 8.07 17.23
CA ASP A 22 0.77 9.05 16.85
C ASP A 22 1.85 8.50 15.88
N VAL A 23 1.73 7.26 15.41
CA VAL A 23 2.73 6.68 14.48
C VAL A 23 2.36 7.01 13.05
N ILE A 24 3.10 7.97 12.47
CA ILE A 24 2.98 8.34 11.07
C ILE A 24 4.03 7.56 10.25
N PRO A 25 3.60 6.68 9.33
CA PRO A 25 4.52 6.01 8.42
C PRO A 25 5.25 7.03 7.55
N ASN A 26 6.56 6.86 7.39
CA ASN A 26 7.31 7.70 6.46
C ASN A 26 7.15 7.21 5.00
N SER A 27 7.61 8.02 4.05
CA SER A 27 7.50 7.73 2.61
C SER A 27 8.14 6.40 2.20
N VAL A 28 9.25 6.00 2.83
CA VAL A 28 9.91 4.71 2.56
C VAL A 28 9.03 3.54 3.01
N THR A 29 8.47 3.61 4.22
CA THR A 29 7.51 2.62 4.71
C THR A 29 6.33 2.50 3.76
N MET A 30 5.78 3.63 3.30
CA MET A 30 4.66 3.61 2.37
C MET A 30 5.01 2.96 1.03
N VAL A 31 6.17 3.29 0.43
CA VAL A 31 6.60 2.67 -0.83
C VAL A 31 6.73 1.15 -0.68
N CYS A 32 7.29 0.68 0.44
CA CYS A 32 7.38 -0.75 0.74
C CYS A 32 6.01 -1.42 0.82
N VAL A 33 5.05 -0.80 1.52
CA VAL A 33 3.69 -1.32 1.68
C VAL A 33 2.94 -1.34 0.35
N ILE A 34 3.00 -0.24 -0.42
CA ILE A 34 2.39 -0.14 -1.75
C ILE A 34 2.96 -1.23 -2.69
N SER A 35 4.28 -1.42 -2.66
CA SER A 35 4.95 -2.46 -3.44
C SER A 35 4.58 -3.88 -3.00
N ALA A 36 4.28 -4.08 -1.72
CA ALA A 36 3.78 -5.34 -1.20
C ALA A 36 2.34 -5.59 -1.68
N CYS A 37 1.46 -4.58 -1.63
CA CYS A 37 0.10 -4.65 -2.16
C CYS A 37 0.10 -5.02 -3.65
N ALA A 38 0.97 -4.38 -4.43
CA ALA A 38 1.16 -4.68 -5.85
C ALA A 38 1.57 -6.14 -6.13
N LYS A 39 2.29 -6.80 -5.21
CA LYS A 39 2.67 -8.22 -5.30
C LYS A 39 1.58 -9.17 -4.82
N LEU A 40 0.72 -8.71 -3.92
CA LEU A 40 -0.42 -9.48 -3.45
C LEU A 40 -1.49 -9.54 -4.53
N GLU A 41 -1.66 -8.47 -5.32
CA GLU A 41 -2.72 -8.32 -6.33
C GLU A 41 -4.11 -8.42 -5.68
N ASP A 42 -4.22 -7.96 -4.43
CA ASP A 42 -5.43 -8.03 -3.63
C ASP A 42 -6.10 -6.65 -3.55
N LEU A 43 -7.17 -6.47 -4.33
CA LEU A 43 -7.86 -5.18 -4.48
C LEU A 43 -8.28 -4.60 -3.14
N GLU A 44 -8.84 -5.41 -2.24
CA GLU A 44 -9.30 -4.96 -0.93
C GLU A 44 -8.15 -4.35 -0.10
N THR A 45 -6.98 -5.01 -0.10
CA THR A 45 -5.78 -4.49 0.54
C THR A 45 -5.29 -3.20 -0.11
N CYS A 46 -5.26 -3.15 -1.45
CA CYS A 46 -4.81 -1.97 -2.20
C CYS A 46 -5.70 -0.75 -1.90
N GLU A 47 -7.03 -0.93 -1.82
CA GLU A 47 -7.99 0.12 -1.45
C GLU A 47 -7.79 0.60 0.00
N LYS A 48 -7.59 -0.33 0.95
CA LYS A 48 -7.34 0.03 2.36
C LYS A 48 -6.08 0.88 2.51
N VAL A 49 -4.99 0.51 1.85
CA VAL A 49 -3.72 1.28 1.88
C VAL A 49 -3.89 2.64 1.21
N TYR A 50 -4.58 2.71 0.07
CA TYR A 50 -4.87 3.98 -0.59
C TYR A 50 -5.72 4.91 0.29
N ALA A 51 -6.79 4.38 0.90
CA ALA A 51 -7.64 5.14 1.82
C ALA A 51 -6.85 5.66 3.03
N PHE A 52 -5.93 4.85 3.58
CA PHE A 52 -5.04 5.30 4.64
C PHE A 52 -4.17 6.48 4.19
N ILE A 53 -3.52 6.42 3.02
CA ILE A 53 -2.68 7.51 2.52
C ILE A 53 -3.48 8.81 2.40
N ARG A 54 -4.70 8.72 1.85
CA ARG A 54 -5.59 9.87 1.67
C ARG A 54 -6.00 10.52 3.00
N ASN A 55 -6.11 9.74 4.08
CA ASN A 55 -6.64 10.19 5.36
C ASN A 55 -5.56 10.45 6.43
N SER A 56 -4.33 9.98 6.23
CA SER A 56 -3.24 10.03 7.23
C SER A 56 -2.40 11.30 7.20
N GLY A 57 -2.60 12.17 6.21
CA GLY A 57 -1.77 13.38 6.03
C GLY A 57 -0.34 13.08 5.60
N VAL A 58 -0.03 11.85 5.18
CA VAL A 58 1.28 11.45 4.66
C VAL A 58 1.58 12.25 3.40
N GLU A 59 2.77 12.86 3.36
CA GLU A 59 3.25 13.56 2.17
C GLU A 59 3.55 12.56 1.05
N VAL A 60 2.85 12.71 -0.08
CA VAL A 60 3.01 11.86 -1.25
C VAL A 60 4.10 12.45 -2.14
N ASN A 61 5.16 11.67 -2.39
CA ASN A 61 6.24 12.04 -3.31
C ASN A 61 6.17 11.26 -4.63
N ASP A 62 7.00 11.64 -5.62
CA ASP A 62 7.01 11.03 -6.95
C ASP A 62 7.24 9.51 -6.94
N LEU A 63 8.02 9.02 -5.97
CA LEU A 63 8.27 7.60 -5.79
C LEU A 63 7.00 6.85 -5.34
N MET A 64 6.25 7.42 -4.40
CA MET A 64 4.97 6.90 -3.96
C MET A 64 3.93 6.92 -5.08
N VAL A 65 3.86 8.00 -5.86
CA VAL A 65 2.96 8.09 -7.02
C VAL A 65 3.26 6.96 -8.00
N SER A 66 4.53 6.77 -8.36
CA SER A 66 4.94 5.69 -9.28
C SER A 66 4.57 4.31 -8.75
N ALA A 67 4.77 4.07 -7.44
CA ALA A 67 4.39 2.82 -6.79
C ALA A 67 2.87 2.62 -6.75
N LEU A 68 2.09 3.67 -6.51
CA LEU A 68 0.62 3.61 -6.48
C LEU A 68 0.05 3.26 -7.85
N VAL A 69 0.62 3.82 -8.93
CA VAL A 69 0.23 3.48 -10.31
C VAL A 69 0.50 1.99 -10.59
N ASP A 70 1.70 1.48 -10.26
CA ASP A 70 2.04 0.06 -10.41
C ASP A 70 1.12 -0.86 -9.59
N MET A 71 0.80 -0.45 -8.35
CA MET A 71 -0.15 -1.16 -7.50
C MET A 71 -1.53 -1.24 -8.15
N TYR A 72 -2.10 -0.12 -8.59
CA TYR A 72 -3.41 -0.11 -9.24
C TYR A 72 -3.44 -0.97 -10.50
N MET A 73 -2.41 -0.90 -11.36
CA MET A 73 -2.33 -1.73 -12.57
C MET A 73 -2.37 -3.24 -12.26
N LYS A 74 -1.78 -3.66 -11.14
CA LYS A 74 -1.70 -5.07 -10.73
C LYS A 74 -2.91 -5.54 -9.92
N CYS A 75 -3.49 -4.68 -9.07
CA CYS A 75 -4.66 -5.04 -8.26
C CYS A 75 -5.98 -4.96 -9.06
N ASN A 76 -6.07 -4.08 -10.07
CA ASN A 76 -7.25 -3.94 -10.93
C ASN A 76 -7.18 -4.78 -12.22
N GLY A 77 -6.33 -5.81 -12.27
CA GLY A 77 -6.04 -6.64 -13.45
C GLY A 77 -7.07 -6.51 -14.58
N ASP A 78 -6.78 -5.62 -15.53
CA ASP A 78 -7.50 -5.42 -16.79
C ASP A 78 -8.99 -4.97 -16.74
N ASP A 79 -9.52 -4.42 -15.64
CA ASP A 79 -10.93 -3.96 -15.61
C ASP A 79 -11.11 -2.42 -15.75
N THR A 80 -10.06 -1.71 -16.15
CA THR A 80 -10.14 -0.27 -16.54
C THR A 80 -9.67 0.02 -17.96
N ALA A 81 -9.55 -1.00 -18.81
CA ALA A 81 -9.45 -0.84 -20.26
C ALA A 81 -10.82 -1.01 -20.92
N LYS A 82 -11.79 -0.13 -20.61
CA LYS A 82 -12.99 0.10 -21.41
C LYS A 82 -13.36 1.57 -21.44
#